data_AF-A0A081S3A3-F1
#
_entry.id   AF-A0A081S3A3-F1
#
_cell.length_a   1.000
_cell.length_b   1.000
_cell.length_c   1.000
_cell.angle_alpha   90.00
_cell.angle_beta   90.00
_cell.angle_gamma   90.00
#
_symmetry.space_group_name_H-M   'P 1'
#
loop_
_entity.id
_entity.type
_entity.pdbx_description
1 polymer ?
#
loop_
_entity_poly.entity_id
_entity_poly.type
_entity_poly.pdbx_seq_one_letter_code
_entity_poly.pdbx_strand_id
1 'polypeptide(L)'
;MKLSVAIPESALSDESLKIDKTRKISVLARACAIFKIETIYVYQEGNNKQDGNLMVMILKYLETPQFLRRRLFSKVNDLKFAGVLQPLRIPSHVTPANPKKISKGDVREGIVVSVKGKRFVDVGINQLILFFGKTPIGKRVTVQFKEGYPNFSIKEITRSEAPEYWGYG
;
A
#
# COMPACT_ATOMS: atom_id res chain seq x y z
N MET A 1 -0.69 12.11 -16.84
CA MET A 1 0.29 13.07 -16.27
C MET A 1 0.67 12.55 -14.90
N LYS A 2 1.97 12.41 -14.62
CA LYS A 2 2.44 11.95 -13.30
C LYS A 2 2.54 13.15 -12.38
N LEU A 3 1.88 13.09 -11.22
CA LEU A 3 1.90 14.16 -10.23
C LEU A 3 2.70 13.74 -9.01
N SER A 4 3.58 14.63 -8.56
CA SER A 4 4.41 14.43 -7.37
C SER A 4 4.25 15.62 -6.43
N VAL A 5 4.34 15.36 -5.13
CA VAL A 5 4.31 16.40 -4.09
C VAL A 5 5.54 16.24 -3.20
N ALA A 6 6.16 17.35 -2.83
CA ALA A 6 7.19 17.40 -1.80
C ALA A 6 6.61 18.02 -0.52
N ILE A 7 6.77 17.35 0.61
CA ILE A 7 6.27 17.76 1.92
C ILE A 7 7.46 17.82 2.88
N PRO A 8 7.69 18.95 3.57
CA PRO A 8 8.74 19.02 4.57
C PRO A 8 8.37 18.24 5.84
N GLU A 9 9.36 17.68 6.53
CA GLU A 9 9.14 17.09 7.86
C GLU A 9 8.60 18.12 8.87
N SER A 10 8.94 19.40 8.68
CA SER A 10 8.49 20.52 9.51
C SER A 10 6.98 20.77 9.42
N ALA A 11 6.27 20.17 8.47
CA ALA A 11 4.81 20.22 8.37
C ALA A 11 4.09 19.60 9.60
N LEU A 12 4.81 18.92 10.49
CA LEU A 12 4.28 18.36 11.74
C LEU A 12 4.74 19.14 12.99
N SER A 13 5.49 20.22 12.84
CA SER A 13 6.13 20.94 13.95
C SER A 13 5.16 21.72 14.84
N ASP A 14 3.99 22.08 14.31
CA ASP A 14 2.88 22.73 15.01
C ASP A 14 2.09 21.77 15.91
N GLU A 15 2.26 20.46 15.73
CA GLU A 15 1.58 19.43 16.50
C GLU A 15 2.47 18.90 17.64
N SER A 16 2.01 19.03 18.88
CA SER A 16 2.79 18.58 20.05
C SER A 16 2.66 17.08 20.31
N LEU A 17 1.45 16.52 20.14
CA LEU A 17 1.19 15.13 20.46
C LEU A 17 1.32 14.24 19.23
N LYS A 18 1.90 13.06 19.41
CA LYS A 18 2.05 12.07 18.33
C LYS A 18 0.72 11.63 17.71
N ILE A 19 -0.37 11.63 18.48
CA ILE A 19 -1.71 11.29 17.97
C ILE A 19 -2.21 12.35 16.97
N ASP A 20 -1.92 13.62 17.22
CA ASP A 20 -2.33 14.73 16.36
C ASP A 20 -1.46 14.78 15.10
N LYS A 21 -0.14 14.57 15.23
CA LYS A 21 0.75 14.32 14.08
C LYS A 21 0.21 13.20 13.19
N THR A 22 -0.17 12.05 13.77
CA THR A 22 -0.75 10.92 13.05
C THR A 22 -2.04 11.30 12.31
N ARG A 23 -2.92 12.06 12.95
CA ARG A 23 -4.16 12.55 12.33
C ARG A 23 -3.85 13.48 11.16
N LYS A 24 -2.94 14.44 11.34
CA LYS A 24 -2.52 15.40 10.31
C LYS A 24 -1.92 14.69 9.08
N ILE A 25 -1.03 13.72 9.29
CA ILE A 25 -0.47 12.90 8.20
C ILE A 25 -1.60 12.17 7.44
N SER A 26 -2.62 11.66 8.13
CA SER A 26 -3.73 10.98 7.46
C SER A 26 -4.57 11.91 6.56
N VAL A 27 -4.70 13.19 6.94
CA VAL A 27 -5.36 14.20 6.12
C VAL A 27 -4.53 14.49 4.87
N LEU A 28 -3.21 14.67 5.01
CA LEU A 28 -2.29 14.86 3.88
C LEU A 28 -2.34 13.67 2.91
N ALA A 29 -2.26 12.45 3.44
CA ALA A 29 -2.34 11.21 2.66
C ALA A 29 -3.63 11.13 1.84
N ARG A 30 -4.76 11.52 2.43
CA ARG A 30 -6.06 11.55 1.74
C ARG A 30 -6.11 12.59 0.65
N ALA A 31 -5.60 13.80 0.90
CA ALA A 31 -5.50 14.81 -0.15
C ALA A 31 -4.68 14.29 -1.34
N CYS A 32 -3.51 13.71 -1.08
CA CYS A 32 -2.67 13.09 -2.11
C CYS A 32 -3.41 12.00 -2.89
N ALA A 33 -4.16 11.12 -2.20
CA ALA A 33 -4.95 10.08 -2.85
C ALA A 33 -6.10 10.62 -3.72
N ILE A 34 -6.81 11.66 -3.25
CA ILE A 34 -7.91 12.31 -3.98
C ILE A 34 -7.40 12.92 -5.29
N PHE A 35 -6.26 13.62 -5.23
CA PHE A 35 -5.62 14.24 -6.39
C PHE A 35 -4.74 13.27 -7.19
N LYS A 36 -4.81 11.96 -6.90
CA LYS A 36 -4.08 10.90 -7.62
C LYS A 36 -2.57 11.16 -7.73
N ILE A 37 -1.96 11.66 -6.64
CA ILE A 37 -0.51 11.85 -6.53
C ILE A 37 0.18 10.48 -6.61
N GLU A 38 1.18 10.35 -7.48
CA GLU A 38 1.94 9.10 -7.68
C GLU A 38 3.12 8.98 -6.72
N THR A 39 3.74 10.10 -6.35
CA THR A 39 4.94 10.10 -5.50
C THR A 39 4.86 11.19 -4.45
N ILE A 40 5.14 10.85 -3.19
CA ILE A 40 5.24 11.81 -2.09
C ILE A 40 6.69 11.83 -1.60
N TYR A 41 7.38 12.93 -1.85
CA TYR A 41 8.72 13.16 -1.30
C TYR A 41 8.58 13.80 0.07
N VAL A 42 9.08 13.13 1.10
CA VAL A 42 9.26 13.74 2.42
C VAL A 42 10.70 14.21 2.52
N TYR A 43 10.91 15.52 2.61
CA TYR A 43 12.26 16.10 2.65
C TYR A 43 12.56 16.70 4.02
N GLN A 44 13.85 16.66 4.36
CA GLN A 44 14.38 17.07 5.66
C GLN A 44 14.95 18.49 5.52
N GLU A 45 14.48 19.41 6.37
CA GLU A 45 14.95 20.81 6.41
C GLU A 45 15.88 21.09 7.60
N GLY A 46 15.80 20.28 8.66
CA GLY A 46 16.57 20.45 9.89
C GLY A 46 17.10 19.13 10.43
N ASN A 47 17.24 19.00 11.75
CA ASN A 47 17.74 17.77 12.39
C ASN A 47 16.64 16.84 12.92
N ASN A 48 15.36 17.15 12.70
CA ASN A 48 14.22 16.41 13.28
C ASN A 48 13.78 15.21 12.43
N LYS A 49 14.69 14.25 12.25
CA LYS A 49 14.46 13.02 11.47
C LYS A 49 13.28 12.18 11.97
N GLN A 50 12.85 12.37 13.22
CA GLN A 50 11.78 11.56 13.81
C GLN A 50 10.43 11.83 13.15
N ASP A 51 10.12 13.08 12.86
CA ASP A 51 8.86 13.47 12.24
C ASP A 51 8.79 13.05 10.77
N GLY A 52 9.90 13.20 10.03
CA GLY A 52 10.00 12.68 8.66
C GLY A 52 9.79 11.16 8.60
N ASN A 53 10.44 10.42 9.50
CA ASN A 53 10.28 8.96 9.59
C ASN A 53 8.84 8.55 9.94
N LEU A 54 8.21 9.24 10.90
CA LEU A 54 6.82 9.02 11.28
C LEU A 54 5.87 9.27 10.09
N MET A 55 6.08 10.37 9.37
CA MET A 55 5.32 10.73 8.18
C MET A 55 5.42 9.65 7.10
N VAL A 56 6.64 9.26 6.73
CA VAL A 56 6.89 8.21 5.72
C VAL A 56 6.24 6.89 6.14
N MET A 57 6.34 6.52 7.42
CA MET A 57 5.76 5.28 7.92
C MET A 57 4.24 5.27 7.84
N ILE A 58 3.58 6.35 8.25
CA ILE A 58 2.12 6.46 8.21
C ILE A 58 1.62 6.56 6.77
N LEU A 59 2.29 7.31 5.90
CA LEU A 59 1.96 7.38 4.47
C LEU A 59 1.99 5.98 3.84
N LYS A 60 3.07 5.22 4.05
CA LYS A 60 3.20 3.84 3.55
C LYS A 60 2.15 2.90 4.15
N TYR A 61 1.86 3.04 5.44
CA TYR A 61 0.85 2.24 6.11
C TYR A 61 -0.55 2.48 5.53
N LEU A 62 -0.90 3.76 5.29
CA LEU A 62 -2.18 4.14 4.71
C LEU A 62 -2.35 3.64 3.28
N GLU A 63 -1.31 3.77 2.45
CA GLU A 63 -1.35 3.30 1.06
C GLU A 63 -1.41 1.77 0.97
N THR A 64 -0.84 1.05 1.93
CA THR A 64 -0.85 -0.42 1.92
C THR A 64 -2.27 -0.98 2.14
N PRO A 65 -2.74 -1.92 1.30
CA PRO A 65 -4.02 -2.61 1.50
C PRO A 65 -4.11 -3.32 2.85
N GLN A 66 -5.30 -3.31 3.46
CA GLN A 66 -5.49 -3.75 4.85
C GLN A 66 -4.99 -5.17 5.14
N PHE A 67 -5.22 -6.13 4.23
CA PHE A 67 -4.80 -7.52 4.42
C PHE A 67 -3.26 -7.69 4.38
N LEU A 68 -2.55 -6.79 3.70
CA LEU A 68 -1.08 -6.79 3.64
C LEU A 68 -0.44 -6.11 4.83
N ARG A 69 -1.15 -5.17 5.49
CA ARG A 69 -0.58 -4.37 6.60
C ARG A 69 0.01 -5.24 7.70
N ARG A 70 -0.70 -6.30 8.11
CA ARG A 70 -0.24 -7.20 9.18
C ARG A 70 1.05 -7.95 8.84
N ARG A 71 1.34 -8.16 7.55
CA ARG A 71 2.57 -8.83 7.10
C ARG A 71 3.72 -7.86 6.86
N LEU A 72 3.43 -6.67 6.35
CA LEU A 72 4.45 -5.69 5.96
C LEU A 72 4.86 -4.76 7.11
N PHE A 73 3.96 -4.53 8.06
CA PHE A 73 4.23 -3.71 9.24
C PHE A 73 4.14 -4.63 10.46
N SER A 74 5.29 -5.02 10.99
CA SER A 74 5.36 -5.60 12.34
C SER A 74 4.78 -4.60 13.35
N LYS A 75 4.45 -5.03 14.58
CA LYS A 75 3.91 -4.12 15.61
C LYS A 75 4.92 -3.02 15.95
N VAL A 76 4.91 -1.92 15.19
CA VAL A 76 5.76 -0.75 15.42
C VAL A 76 5.04 0.20 16.37
N ASN A 77 5.74 0.69 17.40
CA ASN A 77 5.20 1.65 18.36
C ASN A 77 4.65 2.92 17.71
N ASP A 78 5.15 3.27 16.52
CA ASP A 78 4.69 4.41 15.73
C ASP A 78 3.27 4.26 15.22
N LEU A 79 2.79 3.02 15.07
CA LEU A 79 1.43 2.69 14.64
C LEU A 79 0.47 2.47 15.81
N LYS A 80 0.86 2.79 17.06
CA LYS A 80 -0.02 2.66 18.23
C LYS A 80 -1.32 3.48 18.11
N PHE A 81 -1.29 4.56 17.33
CA PHE A 81 -2.44 5.41 17.05
C PHE A 81 -3.08 5.15 15.67
N ALA A 82 -2.86 3.98 15.06
CA ALA A 82 -3.43 3.67 13.75
C ALA A 82 -4.98 3.77 13.71
N GLY A 83 -5.65 3.70 14.87
CA GLY A 83 -7.11 3.86 14.97
C GLY A 83 -7.64 5.25 14.61
N VAL A 84 -6.82 6.31 14.65
CA VAL A 84 -7.27 7.67 14.25
C VAL A 84 -7.06 7.95 12.75
N LEU A 85 -6.44 7.03 12.03
CA LEU A 85 -6.10 7.20 10.62
C LEU A 85 -7.35 7.18 9.74
N GLN A 86 -7.50 8.21 8.92
CA GLN A 86 -8.58 8.27 7.95
C GLN A 86 -8.30 7.35 6.74
N PRO A 87 -9.28 6.57 6.25
CA PRO A 87 -9.08 5.65 5.13
C PRO A 87 -8.92 6.39 3.79
N LEU A 88 -8.07 5.87 2.90
CA LEU A 88 -7.85 6.44 1.56
C LEU A 88 -8.95 6.07 0.55
N ARG A 89 -9.53 4.86 0.66
CA ARG A 89 -10.53 4.32 -0.28
C ARG A 89 -10.10 4.37 -1.75
N ILE A 90 -8.88 3.91 -2.03
CA ILE A 90 -8.31 3.87 -3.39
C ILE A 90 -8.56 2.50 -4.06
N PRO A 91 -8.54 2.41 -5.41
CA PRO A 91 -8.78 1.16 -6.14
C PRO A 91 -7.94 -0.03 -5.67
N SER A 92 -6.65 0.20 -5.34
CA SER A 92 -5.76 -0.85 -4.84
C SER A 92 -6.17 -1.43 -3.47
N HIS A 93 -7.08 -0.78 -2.73
CA HIS A 93 -7.64 -1.30 -1.47
C HIS A 93 -8.87 -2.16 -1.67
N VAL A 94 -9.50 -2.12 -2.85
CA VAL A 94 -10.74 -2.84 -3.13
C VAL A 94 -10.41 -4.29 -3.42
N THR A 95 -10.51 -5.13 -2.38
CA THR A 95 -10.27 -6.57 -2.48
C THR A 95 -11.58 -7.31 -2.20
N PRO A 96 -12.37 -7.69 -3.23
CA PRO A 96 -13.50 -8.57 -3.05
C PRO A 96 -13.05 -9.84 -2.33
N ALA A 97 -13.59 -10.07 -1.14
CA ALA A 97 -13.32 -11.27 -0.35
C ALA A 97 -13.87 -12.54 -1.04
N ASN A 98 -14.91 -12.39 -1.86
CA ASN A 98 -15.48 -13.48 -2.63
C ASN A 98 -14.64 -13.74 -3.90
N PRO A 99 -13.94 -14.89 -4.00
CA PRO A 99 -13.12 -15.21 -5.16
C PRO A 99 -13.93 -15.31 -6.46
N LYS A 100 -15.23 -15.67 -6.37
CA LYS A 100 -16.12 -15.82 -7.53
C LYS A 100 -16.38 -14.52 -8.31
N LYS A 101 -16.07 -13.36 -7.71
CA LYS A 101 -16.21 -12.05 -8.36
C LYS A 101 -14.98 -11.65 -9.17
N ILE A 102 -13.91 -12.44 -9.13
CA ILE A 102 -12.66 -12.12 -9.80
C ILE A 102 -12.74 -12.53 -11.26
N SER A 103 -12.47 -11.57 -12.13
CA SER A 103 -12.52 -11.72 -13.57
C SER A 103 -11.14 -11.54 -14.20
N LYS A 104 -11.02 -11.98 -15.45
CA LYS A 104 -9.84 -11.69 -16.26
C LYS A 104 -9.65 -10.17 -16.37
N GLY A 105 -8.43 -9.70 -16.17
CA GLY A 105 -8.06 -8.29 -16.22
C GLY A 105 -8.03 -7.61 -14.85
N ASP A 106 -8.63 -8.20 -13.82
CA ASP A 106 -8.60 -7.65 -12.45
C ASP A 106 -7.15 -7.49 -11.99
N VAL A 107 -6.85 -6.35 -11.38
CA VAL A 107 -5.54 -6.06 -10.80
C VAL A 107 -5.65 -6.11 -9.28
N ARG A 108 -4.67 -6.72 -8.62
CA ARG A 108 -4.59 -6.77 -7.17
C ARG A 108 -3.16 -6.60 -6.68
N GLU A 109 -3.07 -6.07 -5.48
CA GLU A 109 -1.87 -6.18 -4.67
C GLU A 109 -1.78 -7.56 -4.05
N GLY A 110 -0.57 -7.99 -3.78
CA GLY A 110 -0.30 -9.24 -3.09
C GLY A 110 1.08 -9.28 -2.48
N ILE A 111 1.36 -10.38 -1.77
CA ILE A 111 2.69 -10.66 -1.24
C ILE A 111 3.15 -12.02 -1.72
N VAL A 112 4.40 -12.09 -2.16
CA VAL A 112 5.01 -13.35 -2.61
C VAL A 112 5.35 -14.20 -1.39
N VAL A 113 4.89 -15.44 -1.38
CA VAL A 113 5.14 -16.43 -0.33
C VAL A 113 5.75 -17.70 -0.93
N SER A 114 6.38 -18.52 -0.09
CA SER A 114 6.95 -19.81 -0.50
C SER A 114 6.25 -20.94 0.24
N VAL A 115 5.84 -21.98 -0.49
CA VAL A 115 5.25 -23.20 0.07
C VAL A 115 5.89 -24.40 -0.61
N LYS A 116 6.54 -25.26 0.17
CA LYS A 116 7.22 -26.49 -0.31
C LYS A 116 8.15 -26.22 -1.52
N GLY A 117 8.93 -25.14 -1.48
CA GLY A 117 9.88 -24.77 -2.53
C GLY A 117 9.28 -24.09 -3.76
N LYS A 118 7.96 -23.96 -3.86
CA LYS A 118 7.27 -23.22 -4.93
C LYS A 118 6.85 -21.83 -4.46
N ARG A 119 6.83 -20.86 -5.38
CA ARG A 119 6.44 -19.47 -5.10
C ARG A 119 4.97 -19.27 -5.41
N PHE A 120 4.28 -18.55 -4.55
CA PHE A 120 2.88 -18.18 -4.69
C PHE A 120 2.68 -16.70 -4.38
N VAL A 121 1.54 -16.14 -4.76
CA VAL A 121 1.07 -14.83 -4.30
C VAL A 121 -0.18 -15.02 -3.45
N ASP A 122 -0.19 -14.35 -2.30
CA ASP A 122 -1.41 -14.12 -1.52
C ASP A 122 -1.98 -12.75 -1.87
N VAL A 123 -3.17 -12.76 -2.50
CA VAL A 123 -3.92 -11.57 -2.94
C VAL A 123 -5.17 -11.30 -2.09
N GLY A 124 -5.23 -11.89 -0.88
CA GLY A 124 -6.30 -11.62 0.08
C GLY A 124 -7.62 -12.35 -0.20
N ILE A 125 -7.58 -13.52 -0.85
CA ILE A 125 -8.78 -14.31 -1.22
C ILE A 125 -8.83 -15.69 -0.54
N ASN A 126 -8.03 -15.88 0.52
CA ASN A 126 -7.86 -17.16 1.23
C ASN A 126 -7.43 -18.35 0.34
N GLN A 127 -6.85 -18.05 -0.83
CA GLN A 127 -6.28 -19.03 -1.76
C GLN A 127 -4.96 -18.48 -2.31
N LEU A 128 -3.92 -19.32 -2.32
CA LEU A 128 -2.61 -18.99 -2.88
C LEU A 128 -2.60 -19.28 -4.38
N ILE A 129 -2.08 -18.33 -5.16
CA ILE A 129 -1.99 -18.46 -6.62
C ILE A 129 -0.53 -18.68 -7.01
N LEU A 130 -0.27 -19.69 -7.84
CA LEU A 130 1.10 -20.02 -8.27
C LEU A 130 1.77 -18.83 -8.97
N PHE A 131 3.02 -18.55 -8.61
CA PHE A 131 3.73 -17.35 -9.04
C PHE A 131 5.02 -17.68 -9.78
N PHE A 132 5.13 -17.13 -10.99
CA PHE A 132 6.31 -17.28 -11.87
C PHE A 132 7.03 -15.96 -12.14
N GLY A 133 6.68 -14.90 -11.41
CA GLY A 133 7.29 -13.58 -11.57
C GLY A 133 8.66 -13.45 -10.89
N LYS A 134 9.24 -12.27 -11.03
CA LYS A 134 10.58 -11.93 -10.54
C LYS A 134 10.55 -11.48 -9.08
N THR A 135 9.47 -10.82 -8.64
CA THR A 135 9.39 -10.21 -7.29
C THR A 135 9.76 -11.20 -6.17
N PRO A 136 10.79 -10.93 -5.34
CA PRO A 136 11.28 -11.81 -4.28
C PRO A 136 10.23 -12.24 -3.25
N ILE A 137 10.46 -13.38 -2.59
CA ILE A 137 9.62 -13.83 -1.46
C ILE A 137 9.62 -12.76 -0.36
N GLY A 138 8.47 -12.53 0.26
CA GLY A 138 8.26 -11.54 1.31
C GLY A 138 8.09 -10.10 0.79
N LYS A 139 8.15 -9.87 -0.53
CA LYS A 139 7.93 -8.56 -1.13
C LYS A 139 6.51 -8.43 -1.68
N ARG A 140 6.02 -7.19 -1.65
CA ARG A 140 4.75 -6.77 -2.24
C ARG A 140 4.87 -6.78 -3.77
N VAL A 141 3.82 -7.25 -4.44
CA VAL A 141 3.75 -7.34 -5.89
C VAL A 141 2.36 -6.94 -6.39
N THR A 142 2.32 -6.19 -7.49
CA THR A 142 1.08 -5.92 -8.22
C THR A 142 0.89 -6.99 -9.30
N VAL A 143 -0.27 -7.61 -9.35
CA VAL A 143 -0.57 -8.71 -10.27
C VAL A 143 -1.88 -8.46 -11.00
N GLN A 144 -1.93 -8.90 -12.27
CA GLN A 144 -3.14 -8.93 -13.06
C GLN A 144 -3.59 -10.37 -13.28
N PHE A 145 -4.87 -10.65 -13.07
CA PHE A 145 -5.49 -11.94 -13.36
C PHE A 145 -5.59 -12.15 -14.88
N LYS A 146 -4.95 -13.22 -15.38
CA LYS A 146 -5.14 -13.73 -16.74
C LYS A 146 -6.43 -14.56 -16.83
N GLU A 147 -6.77 -15.26 -15.74
CA GLU A 147 -8.00 -16.03 -15.59
C GLU A 147 -8.63 -15.75 -14.23
N GLY A 148 -9.96 -15.67 -14.19
CA GLY A 148 -10.76 -15.51 -12.98
C GLY A 148 -11.08 -16.84 -12.29
N TYR A 149 -12.14 -16.84 -11.47
CA TYR A 149 -12.63 -18.05 -10.83
C TYR A 149 -13.11 -19.07 -11.88
N PRO A 150 -12.85 -20.39 -11.70
CA PRO A 150 -12.21 -21.03 -10.54
C PRO A 150 -10.69 -21.23 -10.66
N ASN A 151 -10.10 -20.98 -11.83
CA ASN A 151 -8.74 -21.45 -12.13
C ASN A 151 -7.63 -20.55 -11.59
N PHE A 152 -7.86 -19.22 -11.56
CA PHE A 152 -6.90 -18.20 -11.15
C PHE A 152 -5.48 -18.38 -11.71
N SER A 153 -5.17 -17.61 -12.76
CA SER A 153 -3.80 -17.43 -13.22
C SER A 153 -3.45 -15.95 -13.24
N ILE A 154 -2.21 -15.61 -12.90
CA ILE A 154 -1.76 -14.22 -12.72
C ILE A 154 -0.49 -13.94 -13.53
N LYS A 155 -0.29 -12.67 -13.87
CA LYS A 155 1.02 -12.11 -14.25
C LYS A 155 1.38 -10.99 -13.31
N GLU A 156 2.67 -10.86 -13.04
CA GLU A 156 3.24 -9.66 -12.45
C GLU A 156 3.11 -8.49 -13.43
N ILE A 157 2.71 -7.34 -12.91
CA ILE A 157 2.68 -6.07 -13.64
C ILE A 157 3.32 -4.98 -12.78
N THR A 158 3.72 -3.90 -13.41
CA THR A 158 4.13 -2.67 -12.73
C THR A 158 2.92 -1.85 -12.31
N ARG A 159 3.11 -0.95 -11.33
CA ARG A 159 2.06 -0.02 -10.88
C ARG A 159 1.53 0.85 -12.02
N SER A 160 2.39 1.25 -12.95
CA SER A 160 2.02 2.08 -14.11
C SER A 160 1.16 1.36 -15.14
N GLU A 161 1.10 0.02 -15.10
CA GLU A 161 0.24 -0.78 -15.97
C GLU A 161 -1.15 -1.00 -15.37
N ALA A 162 -1.39 -0.58 -14.11
CA ALA A 162 -2.71 -0.65 -13.52
C ALA A 162 -3.69 0.30 -14.24
N PRO A 163 -4.96 -0.10 -14.43
CA PRO A 163 -5.94 0.67 -15.21
C PRO A 163 -6.38 1.97 -14.53
N GLU A 164 -6.22 2.06 -13.21
CA GLU A 164 -6.67 3.18 -12.38
C GLU A 164 -5.57 3.62 -11.42
N TYR A 165 -5.84 4.70 -10.67
CA TYR A 165 -4.94 5.16 -9.62
C TYR A 165 -4.63 4.04 -8.61
N TRP A 166 -3.35 3.74 -8.43
CA TRP A 166 -2.90 2.59 -7.66
C TRP A 166 -2.15 2.96 -6.37
N GLY A 167 -2.41 4.16 -5.86
CA GLY A 167 -1.76 4.73 -4.68
C GLY A 167 -0.47 5.50 -5.02
N TYR A 168 0.11 6.10 -3.99
CA TYR A 168 1.40 6.82 -4.06
C TYR A 168 2.57 5.95 -3.59
N GLY A 169 3.79 6.28 -4.03
CA GLY A 169 5.04 5.61 -3.69
C GLY A 169 5.95 6.49 -2.83
#